data_AF-A0AB74U7Q4-F1
#
_entry.id   AF-A0AB74U7Q4-F1
#
_cell.length_a   1.000
_cell.length_b   1.000
_cell.length_c   1.000
_cell.angle_alpha   90.00
_cell.angle_beta   90.00
_cell.angle_gamma   90.00
#
_symmetry.space_group_name_H-M   'P 1'
#
loop_
_entity.id
_entity.type
_entity.pdbx_description
1 polymer ?
#
loop_
_entity_poly.entity_id
_entity_poly.type
_entity_poly.pdbx_seq_one_letter_code
_entity_poly.pdbx_strand_id
1 'polypeptide(L)'
;MSVNIYDAANQLERDLRKTDQYKKLEKAFETLQKDDEAKALFDQFRLTQQTLQQKQMTGQEIGEDEAKQAQELSQKVGNNDVLSELIQAEQELGQMIEEINQIALKPIQELYQANQPKQPDLSVVPDEAENSEDN
;
A
#
# COMPACT_ATOMS: atom_id res chain seq x y z
N MET A 1 23.91 -21.19 -15.12
CA MET A 1 24.24 -19.99 -14.32
C MET A 1 23.11 -19.80 -13.33
N SER A 2 23.43 -19.69 -12.02
CA SER A 2 22.40 -19.41 -11.02
C SER A 2 21.93 -17.96 -11.19
N VAL A 3 20.62 -17.73 -11.21
CA VAL A 3 20.08 -16.36 -11.23
C VAL A 3 20.22 -15.79 -9.82
N ASN A 4 20.97 -14.69 -9.68
CA ASN A 4 21.05 -13.95 -8.44
C ASN A 4 19.91 -12.93 -8.37
N ILE A 5 18.89 -13.21 -7.56
CA ILE A 5 17.72 -12.33 -7.40
C ILE A 5 18.08 -10.93 -6.91
N TYR A 6 19.18 -10.78 -6.16
CA TYR A 6 19.64 -9.48 -5.68
C TYR A 6 20.14 -8.59 -6.83
N ASP A 7 20.65 -9.14 -7.93
CA ASP A 7 21.03 -8.35 -9.10
C ASP A 7 19.79 -7.75 -9.79
N ALA A 8 18.70 -8.52 -9.85
CA ALA A 8 17.41 -8.03 -10.34
C ALA A 8 16.81 -6.98 -9.41
N ALA A 9 16.90 -7.15 -8.09
CA ALA A 9 16.45 -6.15 -7.12
C ALA A 9 17.25 -4.83 -7.22
N ASN A 10 18.57 -4.93 -7.37
CA ASN A 10 19.42 -3.76 -7.59
C ASN A 10 19.13 -3.08 -8.94
N GLN A 11 18.77 -3.86 -9.98
CA GLN A 11 18.36 -3.29 -11.26
C GLN A 11 17.00 -2.57 -11.15
N LEU A 12 16.04 -3.19 -10.44
CA LEU A 12 14.75 -2.58 -10.16
C LEU A 12 14.92 -1.23 -9.45
N GLU A 13 15.77 -1.16 -8.42
CA GLU A 13 16.08 0.10 -7.72
C GLU A 13 16.59 1.19 -8.66
N ARG A 14 17.56 0.86 -9.53
CA ARG A 14 18.14 1.79 -10.49
C ARG A 14 17.12 2.28 -11.52
N ASP A 15 16.23 1.41 -11.96
CA ASP A 15 15.24 1.75 -12.98
C ASP A 15 14.07 2.52 -12.36
N LEU A 16 13.68 2.19 -11.12
CA LEU A 16 12.68 2.94 -10.35
C LEU A 16 13.06 4.43 -10.27
N ARG A 17 14.33 4.74 -9.98
CA ARG A 17 14.83 6.13 -9.95
C ARG A 17 14.70 6.87 -11.28
N LYS A 18 14.61 6.16 -12.39
CA LYS A 18 14.47 6.78 -13.73
C LYS A 18 13.02 6.98 -14.14
N THR A 19 12.06 6.39 -13.42
CA THR A 19 10.64 6.51 -13.70
C THR A 19 10.14 7.94 -13.52
N ASP A 20 9.08 8.29 -14.24
CA ASP A 20 8.47 9.61 -14.13
C ASP A 20 7.81 9.80 -12.75
N GLN A 21 7.29 8.71 -12.16
CA GLN A 21 6.71 8.68 -10.82
C GLN A 21 7.75 9.08 -9.77
N TYR A 22 8.95 8.51 -9.81
CA TYR A 22 10.03 8.89 -8.89
C TYR A 22 10.48 10.34 -9.11
N LYS A 23 10.65 10.77 -10.37
CA LYS A 23 11.05 12.15 -10.69
C LYS A 23 10.01 13.18 -10.25
N LYS A 24 8.72 12.86 -10.38
CA LYS A 24 7.63 13.70 -9.85
C LYS A 24 7.75 13.85 -8.33
N LEU A 25 8.00 12.75 -7.62
CA LEU A 25 8.19 12.77 -6.18
C LEU A 25 9.41 13.60 -5.77
N GLU A 26 10.55 13.41 -6.46
CA GLU A 26 11.77 14.21 -6.23
C GLU A 26 11.50 15.70 -6.42
N LYS A 27 10.83 16.08 -7.51
CA LYS A 27 10.45 17.47 -7.77
C LYS A 27 9.48 18.02 -6.73
N ALA A 28 8.50 17.25 -6.28
CA ALA A 28 7.57 17.68 -5.23
C ALA A 28 8.31 17.97 -3.91
N PHE A 29 9.29 17.14 -3.55
CA PHE A 29 10.18 17.42 -2.42
C PHE A 29 11.00 18.69 -2.61
N GLU A 30 11.55 18.94 -3.80
CA GLU A 30 12.26 20.19 -4.08
C GLU A 30 11.36 21.42 -3.93
N THR A 31 10.11 21.35 -4.38
CA THR A 31 9.13 22.42 -4.20
C THR A 31 8.82 22.63 -2.72
N LEU A 32 8.58 21.55 -1.97
CA LEU A 32 8.38 21.60 -0.53
C LEU A 32 9.53 22.28 0.20
N GLN A 33 10.79 21.98 -0.16
CA GLN A 33 11.96 22.57 0.50
C GLN A 33 12.11 24.08 0.24
N LYS A 34 11.45 24.61 -0.80
CA LYS A 34 11.48 26.03 -1.16
C LYS A 34 10.30 26.82 -0.57
N ASP A 35 9.34 26.13 0.04
CA ASP A 35 8.15 26.73 0.64
C ASP A 35 8.17 26.50 2.16
N ASP A 36 8.50 27.56 2.91
CA ASP A 36 8.64 27.50 4.37
C ASP A 36 7.31 27.17 5.07
N GLU A 37 6.17 27.60 4.52
CA GLU A 37 4.85 27.33 5.09
C GLU A 37 4.46 25.86 4.89
N ALA A 38 4.58 25.37 3.65
CA ALA A 38 4.31 23.97 3.32
C ALA A 38 5.24 23.05 4.12
N LYS A 39 6.52 23.39 4.25
CA LYS A 39 7.49 22.63 5.03
C LYS A 39 7.11 22.54 6.50
N ALA A 40 6.73 23.66 7.11
CA ALA A 40 6.28 23.68 8.50
C ALA A 40 5.03 22.80 8.72
N LEU A 41 4.05 22.90 7.80
CA LEU A 41 2.85 22.05 7.82
C LEU A 41 3.18 20.57 7.65
N PHE A 42 4.10 20.22 6.74
CA PHE A 42 4.56 18.85 6.52
C PHE A 42 5.22 18.25 7.77
N ASP A 43 6.15 18.99 8.38
CA ASP A 43 6.85 18.54 9.57
C ASP A 43 5.87 18.33 10.74
N GLN A 44 4.92 19.27 10.92
CA GLN A 44 3.88 19.12 11.92
C GLN A 44 3.02 17.88 11.64
N PHE A 45 2.61 17.67 10.38
CA PHE A 45 1.80 16.51 9.99
C PHE A 45 2.51 15.19 10.29
N ARG A 46 3.81 15.08 9.96
CA ARG A 46 4.61 13.88 10.25
C ARG A 46 4.74 13.60 11.74
N LEU A 47 4.99 14.62 12.55
CA LEU A 47 5.08 14.48 14.00
C LEU A 47 3.75 14.04 14.63
N THR A 48 2.64 14.62 14.16
CA THR A 48 1.29 14.22 14.60
C THR A 48 1.01 12.77 14.23
N GLN A 49 1.27 12.36 12.98
CA GLN A 49 1.07 10.98 12.54
C GLN A 49 1.91 9.97 13.34
N GLN A 50 3.18 10.28 13.58
CA GLN A 50 4.06 9.43 14.39
C GLN A 50 3.54 9.29 15.83
N THR A 51 3.11 10.40 16.42
CA THR A 51 2.55 10.44 17.78
C THR A 51 1.29 9.60 17.88
N LEU A 52 0.35 9.77 16.94
CA LEU A 52 -0.90 8.99 16.90
C LEU A 52 -0.62 7.50 16.72
N GLN A 53 0.31 7.13 15.84
CA GLN A 53 0.72 5.74 15.64
C GLN A 53 1.35 5.15 16.91
N GLN A 54 2.21 5.90 17.60
CA GLN A 54 2.80 5.47 18.87
C GLN A 54 1.74 5.26 19.96
N LYS A 55 0.75 6.15 20.05
CA LYS A 55 -0.37 6.01 21.00
C LYS A 55 -1.18 4.76 20.72
N GLN A 56 -1.53 4.53 19.45
CA GLN A 56 -2.22 3.31 19.04
C GLN A 56 -1.43 2.05 19.40
N MET A 57 -0.12 2.04 19.15
CA MET A 57 0.75 0.90 19.49
C MET A 57 0.86 0.67 21.00
N THR A 58 0.86 1.73 21.79
CA THR A 58 0.99 1.67 23.26
C THR A 58 -0.36 1.51 23.98
N GLY A 59 -1.48 1.50 23.23
CA GLY A 59 -2.83 1.43 23.79
C GLY A 59 -3.24 2.70 24.53
N GLN A 60 -2.57 3.83 24.30
CA GLN A 60 -2.96 5.11 24.86
C GLN A 60 -4.15 5.68 24.10
N GLU A 61 -5.14 6.21 24.84
CA GLU A 61 -6.26 6.91 24.23
C GLU A 61 -5.78 8.19 23.53
N ILE A 62 -6.37 8.45 22.36
CA ILE A 62 -6.21 9.71 21.64
C ILE A 62 -7.32 10.63 22.17
N GLY A 63 -6.93 11.75 22.81
CA GLY A 63 -7.90 12.69 23.35
C GLY A 63 -8.70 13.39 22.24
N GLU A 64 -9.92 13.85 22.55
CA GLU A 64 -10.75 14.57 21.57
C GLU A 64 -10.06 15.81 20.99
N ASP A 65 -9.33 16.56 21.82
CA ASP A 65 -8.60 17.75 21.39
C ASP A 65 -7.44 17.39 20.43
N GLU A 66 -6.75 16.27 20.69
CA GLU A 66 -5.68 15.79 19.82
C GLU A 66 -6.23 15.28 18.49
N ALA A 67 -7.36 14.57 18.53
CA ALA A 67 -8.06 14.13 17.33
C ALA A 67 -8.52 15.32 16.48
N LYS A 68 -9.08 16.36 17.11
CA LYS A 68 -9.44 17.62 16.42
C LYS A 68 -8.24 18.31 15.80
N GLN A 69 -7.14 18.46 16.54
CA GLN A 69 -5.91 19.07 16.03
C GLN A 69 -5.35 18.30 14.84
N ALA A 70 -5.35 16.96 14.89
CA ALA A 70 -4.93 16.12 13.79
C ALA A 70 -5.84 16.26 12.56
N GLN A 71 -7.15 16.38 12.77
CA GLN A 71 -8.11 16.60 11.69
C GLN A 71 -7.93 17.97 11.03
N GLU A 72 -7.79 19.05 11.81
CA GLU A 72 -7.52 20.40 11.31
C GLU A 72 -6.21 20.46 10.52
N LEU A 73 -5.17 19.81 11.05
CA LEU A 73 -3.88 19.73 10.37
C LEU A 73 -4.00 18.97 9.04
N SER A 74 -4.72 17.85 9.03
CA SER A 74 -4.97 17.09 7.79
C SER A 74 -5.71 17.94 6.74
N GLN A 75 -6.67 18.77 7.16
CA GLN A 75 -7.34 19.71 6.25
C GLN A 75 -6.39 20.79 5.71
N LYS A 76 -5.54 21.37 6.56
CA LYS A 76 -4.55 22.36 6.12
C LYS A 76 -3.56 21.78 5.12
N VAL A 77 -3.11 20.55 5.36
CA VAL A 77 -2.24 19.80 4.45
C VAL A 77 -2.93 19.58 3.11
N GLY A 78 -4.18 19.09 3.11
CA GLY A 78 -4.93 18.86 1.87
C GLY A 78 -5.33 20.12 1.10
N ASN A 79 -5.38 21.27 1.77
CA ASN A 79 -5.66 22.57 1.13
C ASN A 79 -4.39 23.29 0.64
N ASN A 80 -3.19 22.77 0.95
CA ASN A 80 -1.94 23.34 0.48
C ASN A 80 -1.50 22.62 -0.80
N ASP A 81 -1.42 23.36 -1.91
CA ASP A 81 -1.15 22.78 -3.23
C ASP A 81 0.20 22.04 -3.28
N VAL A 82 1.25 22.58 -2.63
CA VAL A 82 2.58 21.95 -2.59
C VAL A 82 2.54 20.59 -1.89
N LEU A 83 1.80 20.50 -0.78
CA LEU A 83 1.64 19.25 -0.03
C LEU A 83 0.71 18.26 -0.73
N SER A 84 -0.36 18.75 -1.34
CA SER A 84 -1.25 17.92 -2.15
C SER A 84 -0.52 17.31 -3.35
N GLU A 85 0.33 18.08 -4.04
CA GLU A 85 1.21 17.55 -5.10
C GLU A 85 2.18 16.49 -4.58
N LEU A 86 2.79 16.72 -3.40
CA LEU A 86 3.68 15.74 -2.77
C LEU A 86 2.96 14.42 -2.45
N ILE A 87 1.79 14.50 -1.80
CA ILE A 87 0.99 13.33 -1.44
C ILE A 87 0.55 12.56 -2.70
N GLN A 88 0.12 13.27 -3.74
CA GLN A 88 -0.26 12.64 -5.00
C GLN A 88 0.93 11.92 -5.65
N ALA A 89 2.12 12.53 -5.66
CA ALA A 89 3.33 11.90 -6.20
C ALA A 89 3.74 10.66 -5.38
N GLU A 90 3.62 10.70 -4.05
CA GLU A 90 3.86 9.54 -3.17
C GLU A 90 2.87 8.40 -3.47
N GLN A 91 1.58 8.71 -3.65
CA GLN A 91 0.56 7.71 -3.97
C GLN A 91 0.81 7.03 -5.32
N GLU A 92 1.14 7.80 -6.37
CA GLU A 92 1.46 7.24 -7.69
C GLU A 92 2.66 6.29 -7.64
N LEU A 93 3.71 6.67 -6.91
CA LEU A 93 4.89 5.81 -6.73
C LEU A 93 4.54 4.57 -5.88
N GLY A 94 3.74 4.74 -4.83
CA GLY A 94 3.27 3.64 -3.98
C GLY A 94 2.49 2.58 -4.75
N GLN A 95 1.57 3.02 -5.61
CA GLN A 95 0.79 2.11 -6.48
C GLN A 95 1.70 1.31 -7.41
N MET A 96 2.67 1.97 -8.05
CA MET A 96 3.66 1.28 -8.88
C MET A 96 4.44 0.22 -8.09
N ILE A 97 4.89 0.54 -6.88
CA ILE A 97 5.61 -0.41 -6.01
C ILE A 97 4.72 -1.57 -5.59
N GLU A 98 3.44 -1.33 -5.31
CA GLU A 98 2.48 -2.39 -5.00
C GLU A 98 2.32 -3.36 -6.17
N GLU A 99 2.15 -2.86 -7.39
CA GLU A 99 2.07 -3.68 -8.59
C GLU A 99 3.34 -4.54 -8.80
N ILE A 100 4.52 -3.95 -8.57
CA ILE A 100 5.79 -4.67 -8.63
C ILE A 100 5.85 -5.77 -7.57
N ASN A 101 5.42 -5.49 -6.33
CA ASN A 101 5.36 -6.48 -5.26
C ASN A 101 4.41 -7.62 -5.61
N GLN A 102 3.24 -7.32 -6.17
CA GLN A 102 2.30 -8.34 -6.64
C GLN A 102 2.96 -9.24 -7.69
N ILE A 103 3.65 -8.68 -8.68
CA ILE A 103 4.38 -9.44 -9.70
C ILE A 103 5.46 -10.31 -9.06
N ALA A 104 6.25 -9.78 -8.14
CA ALA A 104 7.32 -10.52 -7.46
C ALA A 104 6.79 -11.69 -6.62
N LEU A 105 5.57 -11.58 -6.09
CA LEU A 105 4.93 -12.62 -5.27
C LEU A 105 4.11 -13.64 -6.09
N LYS A 106 3.85 -13.40 -7.38
CA LYS A 106 3.08 -14.33 -8.24
C LYS A 106 3.56 -15.79 -8.17
N PRO A 107 4.86 -16.11 -8.24
CA PRO A 107 5.31 -17.51 -8.20
C PRO A 107 4.91 -18.23 -6.91
N ILE A 108 4.88 -17.50 -5.78
CA ILE A 108 4.45 -18.05 -4.49
C ILE A 108 2.94 -18.30 -4.51
N GLN A 109 2.17 -17.33 -5.01
CA GLN A 109 0.71 -17.46 -5.13
C GLN A 109 0.31 -18.64 -6.03
N GLU A 110 0.96 -18.78 -7.18
CA GLU A 110 0.77 -19.89 -8.11
C GLU A 110 1.09 -21.24 -7.46
N LEU A 111 2.18 -21.32 -6.69
CA LEU A 111 2.55 -22.52 -5.94
C LEU A 111 1.48 -22.91 -4.92
N TYR A 112 0.96 -21.95 -4.14
CA TYR A 112 -0.12 -22.25 -3.18
C TYR A 112 -1.41 -22.64 -3.88
N GLN A 113 -1.81 -21.97 -4.96
CA GLN A 113 -3.02 -22.30 -5.73
C GLN A 113 -2.94 -23.71 -6.35
N ALA A 114 -1.79 -24.07 -6.94
CA ALA A 114 -1.58 -25.38 -7.55
C ALA A 114 -1.65 -26.54 -6.53
N ASN A 115 -1.37 -26.26 -5.26
CA ASN A 115 -1.33 -27.25 -4.18
C ASN A 115 -2.50 -27.13 -3.19
N GLN A 116 -3.51 -26.30 -3.48
CA GLN A 116 -4.74 -26.29 -2.70
C GLN A 116 -5.53 -27.57 -2.97
N PRO A 117 -6.03 -28.26 -1.91
CA PRO A 117 -6.92 -29.39 -2.11
C PRO A 117 -8.17 -28.88 -2.84
N LYS A 118 -8.43 -29.44 -4.02
CA LYS A 118 -9.68 -29.18 -4.74
C LYS A 118 -10.83 -29.56 -3.81
N GLN A 119 -11.75 -28.63 -3.54
CA GLN A 119 -12.99 -28.99 -2.87
C GLN A 119 -13.69 -30.07 -3.69
N PRO A 120 -14.20 -31.14 -3.06
CA PRO A 120 -15.02 -32.11 -3.77
C PRO A 120 -16.21 -31.35 -4.38
N ASP A 121 -16.46 -31.60 -5.66
CA ASP A 121 -17.58 -31.02 -6.38
C ASP A 121 -18.89 -31.55 -5.79
N LEU A 122 -19.49 -30.77 -4.89
CA LEU A 122 -20.78 -31.06 -4.25
C LEU A 122 -21.97 -30.85 -5.19
N SER A 123 -21.76 -30.47 -6.46
CA SER A 123 -22.83 -30.34 -7.46
C SER A 123 -23.19 -31.66 -8.16
N VAL A 124 -22.39 -32.71 -7.96
CA VAL A 124 -22.77 -34.07 -8.36
C VAL A 124 -23.76 -34.60 -7.33
N VAL A 125 -25.04 -34.31 -7.54
CA VAL A 125 -26.13 -35.01 -6.85
C VAL A 125 -25.94 -36.49 -7.17
N PRO A 126 -25.79 -37.40 -6.18
CA PRO A 126 -25.80 -38.82 -6.47
C PRO A 126 -27.13 -39.12 -7.16
N ASP A 127 -27.05 -39.73 -8.34
CA ASP A 127 -28.21 -40.25 -9.06
C ASP A 127 -29.02 -41.05 -8.04
N GLU A 128 -30.21 -40.55 -7.68
CA GLU A 128 -31.11 -41.24 -6.76
C GLU A 128 -31.36 -42.58 -7.39
N ALA A 129 -30.71 -43.62 -6.83
CA ALA A 129 -30.92 -44.99 -7.25
C ALA A 129 -32.42 -45.19 -7.29
N GLU A 130 -32.92 -45.46 -8.49
CA GLU A 130 -34.29 -45.86 -8.77
C GLU A 130 -34.76 -46.73 -7.62
N ASN A 131 -35.64 -46.19 -6.79
CA ASN A 131 -36.43 -46.99 -5.90
C ASN A 131 -37.44 -47.71 -6.81
N SER A 132 -36.92 -48.69 -7.55
CA SER A 132 -37.71 -49.63 -8.32
C SER A 132 -38.57 -50.37 -7.33
N GLU A 133 -39.83 -49.99 -7.36
CA GLU A 133 -40.96 -50.81 -6.96
C GLU A 133 -40.67 -52.29 -7.26
N ASP A 134 -40.60 -53.12 -6.24
CA ASP A 134 -41.12 -54.47 -6.35
C ASP A 134 -41.47 -55.03 -4.96
N ASN A 135 -42.78 -54.96 -4.70
CA ASN A 135 -43.63 -55.88 -3.91
C ASN A 135 -43.41 -56.03 -2.39
#